data_AF-A0A7S3M7T9-F1
#
_entry.id   AF-A0A7S3M7T9-F1
#
_cell.length_a   1.000
_cell.length_b   1.000
_cell.length_c   1.000
_cell.angle_alpha   90.00
_cell.angle_beta   90.00
_cell.angle_gamma   90.00
#
_symmetry.space_group_name_H-M   'P 1'
#
loop_
_entity.id
_entity.type
_entity.pdbx_description
1 polymer ?
#
loop_
_entity_poly.entity_id
_entity_poly.type
_entity_poly.pdbx_seq_one_letter_code
_entity_poly.pdbx_strand_id
1 'polypeptide(L)'
;VLGRAGHHQNLNMSVLEAHQGAASSSSGGSHAACPASCASAVALRNSEKLNLRLKEMFKERISSFREGVYLLTGYKVELIGADSSDSLPRLRLRSMFAERPEDTLMFQLRGDAPELMETEFASR
;
A
#
# COMPACT_ATOMS: atom_id res chain seq x y z
N VAL A 1 -32.04 -7.98 -19.56
CA VAL A 1 -31.21 -9.19 -19.84
C VAL A 1 -30.13 -8.77 -20.82
N LEU A 2 -28.89 -9.22 -20.61
CA LEU A 2 -27.60 -8.86 -21.28
C LEU A 2 -26.92 -7.66 -20.60
N GLY A 3 -25.85 -7.77 -19.81
CA GLY A 3 -24.83 -8.82 -19.69
C GLY A 3 -23.56 -8.40 -20.44
N ARG A 4 -22.58 -7.83 -19.72
CA ARG A 4 -21.14 -7.76 -20.10
C ARG A 4 -20.33 -7.20 -18.92
N ALA A 5 -19.82 -8.09 -18.08
CA ALA A 5 -18.46 -8.64 -18.16
C ALA A 5 -17.40 -7.58 -17.79
N GLY A 6 -17.13 -7.48 -16.49
CA GLY A 6 -16.02 -6.71 -15.94
C GLY A 6 -14.71 -7.24 -16.49
N HIS A 7 -14.03 -6.39 -17.25
CA HIS A 7 -12.61 -6.56 -17.56
C HIS A 7 -11.83 -6.33 -16.27
N HIS A 8 -11.57 -7.41 -15.52
CA HIS A 8 -10.42 -7.47 -14.63
C HIS A 8 -9.18 -7.33 -15.50
N GLN A 9 -8.59 -6.13 -15.53
CA GLN A 9 -7.26 -5.96 -16.09
C GLN A 9 -6.29 -6.70 -15.19
N ASN A 10 -5.77 -7.76 -15.78
CA ASN A 10 -4.80 -8.71 -15.27
C ASN A 10 -3.53 -7.94 -14.86
N LEU A 11 -3.30 -7.75 -13.56
CA LEU A 11 -2.03 -7.23 -13.07
C LEU A 11 -1.01 -8.36 -13.17
N ASN A 12 -0.26 -8.28 -14.27
CA ASN A 12 0.79 -9.20 -14.67
C ASN A 12 1.79 -9.39 -13.52
N MET A 13 1.68 -10.52 -12.83
CA MET A 13 2.57 -10.94 -11.74
C MET A 13 3.67 -11.81 -12.35
N SER A 14 4.54 -11.20 -13.16
CA SER A 14 5.74 -11.88 -13.69
C SER A 14 6.81 -11.89 -12.61
N VAL A 15 6.78 -12.92 -11.75
CA VAL A 15 7.80 -13.18 -10.74
C VAL A 15 8.35 -14.60 -10.95
N LEU A 16 9.61 -14.63 -11.37
CA LEU A 16 10.61 -15.70 -11.27
C LEU A 16 10.56 -16.87 -12.30
N GLU A 17 11.21 -16.65 -13.45
CA GLU A 17 11.93 -17.73 -14.14
C GLU A 17 13.23 -18.02 -13.37
N ALA A 18 13.20 -19.05 -12.52
CA ALA A 18 14.41 -19.64 -11.96
C ALA A 18 15.11 -20.45 -13.06
N HIS A 19 16.17 -19.88 -13.64
CA HIS A 19 17.08 -20.60 -14.51
C HIS A 19 17.77 -21.71 -13.72
N GLN A 20 17.36 -22.96 -13.92
CA GLN A 20 18.14 -24.13 -13.54
C GLN A 20 19.30 -24.28 -14.53
N GLY A 21 20.45 -23.72 -14.18
CA GLY A 21 21.73 -24.05 -14.79
C GLY A 21 22.35 -25.23 -14.06
N ALA A 22 22.13 -26.44 -14.57
CA ALA A 22 22.94 -27.60 -14.22
C ALA A 22 24.32 -27.49 -14.90
N ALA A 23 25.38 -27.47 -14.10
CA ALA A 23 26.73 -27.78 -14.55
C ALA A 23 27.49 -28.51 -13.42
N SER A 24 28.25 -29.50 -13.83
CA SER A 24 28.66 -30.70 -13.10
C SER A 24 30.03 -30.62 -12.40
N SER A 25 30.24 -31.59 -11.50
CA SER A 25 31.51 -32.21 -11.04
C SER A 25 32.51 -31.38 -10.23
N SER A 26 32.78 -31.77 -8.97
CA SER A 26 33.95 -32.59 -8.59
C SER A 26 34.16 -32.70 -7.05
N SER A 27 34.34 -33.94 -6.59
CA SER A 27 35.20 -34.41 -5.48
C SER A 27 35.18 -33.73 -4.09
N GLY A 28 34.67 -34.49 -3.11
CA GLY A 28 35.36 -34.85 -1.86
C GLY A 28 35.74 -33.74 -0.88
N GLY A 29 34.99 -33.61 0.21
CA GLY A 29 35.43 -32.87 1.39
C GLY A 29 34.32 -32.62 2.41
N SER A 30 34.33 -33.41 3.50
CA SER A 30 33.81 -33.10 4.84
C SER A 30 32.52 -32.28 4.92
N HIS A 31 31.38 -32.97 5.06
CA HIS A 31 30.10 -32.37 5.44
C HIS A 31 30.19 -31.74 6.84
N ALA A 32 30.64 -30.50 6.93
CA ALA A 32 30.24 -29.60 8.00
C ALA A 32 28.76 -29.30 7.76
N ALA A 33 27.89 -30.12 8.36
CA ALA A 33 26.45 -29.91 8.34
C ALA A 33 26.18 -28.52 8.93
N CYS A 34 25.79 -27.57 8.06
CA CYS A 34 25.19 -26.33 8.50
C CYS A 34 24.00 -26.70 9.40
N PRO A 35 24.00 -26.31 10.68
CA PRO A 35 22.91 -26.67 11.57
C PRO A 35 21.64 -25.99 11.04
N ALA A 36 20.53 -26.71 11.01
CA ALA A 36 19.22 -26.23 10.52
C ALA A 36 18.81 -24.85 11.08
N SER A 37 19.39 -24.45 12.23
CA SER A 37 19.35 -23.11 12.82
C SER A 37 19.75 -21.98 11.85
N CYS A 38 20.81 -22.15 11.05
CA CYS A 38 21.28 -21.13 10.11
C CYS A 38 20.33 -20.97 8.90
N ALA A 39 19.75 -22.07 8.41
CA ALA A 39 18.78 -22.03 7.32
C ALA A 39 17.50 -21.29 7.74
N SER A 40 17.04 -21.53 8.97
CA SER A 40 15.91 -20.81 9.57
C SER A 40 16.22 -19.32 9.75
N ALA A 41 17.40 -18.97 10.28
CA ALA A 41 17.81 -17.57 10.44
C ALA A 41 17.92 -16.81 9.11
N VAL A 42 18.41 -17.46 8.04
CA VAL A 42 18.47 -16.87 6.69
C VAL A 42 17.06 -16.70 6.12
N ALA A 43 16.17 -17.68 6.30
CA ALA A 43 14.78 -17.58 5.87
C ALA A 43 14.03 -16.43 6.56
N LEU A 44 14.21 -16.25 7.88
CA LEU A 44 13.63 -15.15 8.65
C LEU A 44 14.14 -13.79 8.16
N ARG A 45 15.46 -13.62 8.01
CA ARG A 45 16.05 -12.37 7.49
C ARG A 45 15.58 -12.03 6.08
N ASN A 46 15.42 -13.03 5.23
CA ASN A 46 14.86 -12.86 3.89
C ASN A 46 13.39 -12.42 3.96
N SER A 47 12.59 -13.03 4.83
CA SER A 47 11.19 -12.63 5.06
C SER A 47 11.08 -11.20 5.58
N GLU A 48 11.94 -10.78 6.51
CA GLU A 48 11.97 -9.41 7.02
C GLU A 48 12.32 -8.40 5.91
N LYS A 49 13.34 -8.71 5.10
CA LYS A 49 13.74 -7.87 3.97
C LYS A 49 12.63 -7.74 2.92
N LEU A 50 11.91 -8.82 2.65
CA LEU A 50 10.74 -8.80 1.76
C LEU A 50 9.62 -7.94 2.34
N ASN A 51 9.30 -8.11 3.62
CA ASN A 51 8.29 -7.29 4.30
C ASN A 51 8.62 -5.80 4.28
N LEU A 52 9.90 -5.44 4.46
CA LEU A 52 10.35 -4.05 4.35
C LEU A 52 10.13 -3.49 2.95
N ARG A 53 10.55 -4.23 1.91
CA ARG A 53 10.35 -3.83 0.51
C ARG A 53 8.87 -3.70 0.16
N LEU A 54 8.03 -4.61 0.65
CA LEU A 54 6.59 -4.56 0.44
C LEU A 54 5.97 -3.31 1.06
N LYS A 55 6.36 -2.96 2.30
CA LYS A 55 5.91 -1.72 2.96
C LYS A 55 6.34 -0.48 2.18
N GLU A 56 7.57 -0.45 1.69
CA GLU A 56 8.11 0.66 0.90
C GLU A 56 7.36 0.82 -0.43
N MET A 57 7.19 -0.28 -1.18
CA MET A 57 6.40 -0.27 -2.42
C MET A 57 4.96 0.17 -2.16
N PHE A 58 4.32 -0.32 -1.10
CA PHE A 58 2.95 0.09 -0.77
C PHE A 58 2.87 1.58 -0.48
N LYS A 59 3.80 2.11 0.33
CA LYS A 59 3.88 3.55 0.63
C LYS A 59 4.04 4.38 -0.64
N GLU A 60 4.94 3.97 -1.53
CA GLU A 60 5.18 4.65 -2.80
C GLU A 60 3.92 4.64 -3.67
N ARG A 61 3.27 3.49 -3.82
CA ARG A 61 2.04 3.35 -4.64
C ARG A 61 0.89 4.19 -4.11
N ILE A 62 0.67 4.22 -2.79
CA ILE A 62 -0.36 5.07 -2.19
C ILE A 62 -0.02 6.55 -2.38
N SER A 63 1.26 6.93 -2.28
CA SER A 63 1.70 8.30 -2.51
C SER A 63 1.42 8.75 -3.95
N SER A 64 1.87 7.98 -4.94
CA SER A 64 1.64 8.30 -6.36
C SER A 64 0.16 8.32 -6.72
N PHE A 65 -0.65 7.43 -6.13
CA PHE A 65 -2.09 7.45 -6.33
C PHE A 65 -2.72 8.74 -5.79
N ARG A 66 -2.37 9.16 -4.58
CA ARG A 66 -2.87 10.41 -3.97
C ARG A 66 -2.43 11.63 -4.75
N GLU A 67 -1.21 11.63 -5.28
CA GLU A 67 -0.72 12.69 -6.18
C GLU A 67 -1.52 12.75 -7.48
N GLY A 68 -1.79 11.59 -8.11
CA GLY A 68 -2.66 11.53 -9.29
C GLY A 68 -4.07 12.07 -9.02
N VAL A 69 -4.68 11.68 -7.90
CA VAL A 69 -5.99 12.21 -7.48
C VAL A 69 -5.94 13.72 -7.25
N TYR A 70 -4.88 14.23 -6.62
CA TYR A 70 -4.70 15.66 -6.39
C TYR A 70 -4.59 16.45 -7.71
N LEU A 71 -3.79 15.96 -8.66
CA LEU A 71 -3.63 16.61 -9.96
C LEU A 71 -4.92 16.61 -10.78
N LEU A 72 -5.74 15.56 -10.66
CA LEU A 72 -7.00 15.43 -11.41
C LEU A 72 -8.14 16.24 -10.80
N THR A 73 -8.24 16.27 -9.47
CA THR A 73 -9.40 16.82 -8.76
C THR A 73 -9.14 18.17 -8.12
N GLY A 74 -7.87 18.54 -7.95
CA GLY A 74 -7.46 19.68 -7.14
C GLY A 74 -7.61 19.47 -5.63
N TYR A 75 -7.98 18.27 -5.16
CA TYR A 75 -8.15 18.00 -3.73
C TYR A 75 -7.09 17.06 -3.18
N LYS A 76 -6.37 17.52 -2.16
CA LYS A 76 -5.45 16.67 -1.40
C LYS A 76 -6.27 15.85 -0.41
N VAL A 77 -6.30 14.55 -0.63
CA VAL A 77 -7.06 13.59 0.19
C VAL A 77 -6.18 12.99 1.26
N GLU A 78 -6.59 13.03 2.53
CA GLU A 78 -5.89 12.40 3.66
C GLU A 78 -6.83 11.61 4.56
N LEU A 79 -6.42 10.41 4.97
CA LEU A 79 -7.19 9.55 5.89
C LEU A 79 -6.63 9.68 7.31
N ILE A 80 -7.50 9.91 8.29
CA ILE A 80 -7.18 10.16 9.70
C ILE A 80 -7.91 9.14 10.57
N GLY A 81 -7.21 8.57 11.57
CA GLY A 81 -7.79 7.70 12.59
C GLY A 81 -8.22 6.32 12.08
N ALA A 82 -7.67 5.86 10.95
CA ALA A 82 -7.99 4.54 10.38
C ALA A 82 -7.46 3.37 11.22
N ASP A 83 -6.47 3.63 12.06
CA ASP A 83 -5.80 2.69 12.97
C ASP A 83 -6.40 2.67 14.38
N SER A 84 -7.31 3.60 14.68
CA SER A 84 -7.95 3.70 15.99
C SER A 84 -9.20 2.83 16.03
N SER A 85 -9.18 1.73 16.80
CA SER A 85 -10.30 0.76 16.90
C SER A 85 -11.64 1.39 17.31
N ASP A 86 -11.59 2.47 18.08
CA ASP A 86 -12.76 3.05 18.72
C ASP A 86 -13.32 4.27 17.97
N SER A 87 -12.65 4.70 16.90
CA SER A 87 -13.02 5.89 16.15
C SER A 87 -13.29 5.59 14.69
N LEU A 88 -14.40 6.09 14.16
CA LEU A 88 -14.70 5.98 12.75
C LEU A 88 -13.65 6.74 11.91
N PRO A 89 -13.20 6.16 10.77
CA PRO A 89 -12.24 6.80 9.88
C PRO A 89 -12.74 8.15 9.40
N ARG A 90 -11.84 9.14 9.34
CA ARG A 90 -12.13 10.48 8.82
C ARG A 90 -11.30 10.79 7.58
N LEU A 91 -11.91 11.40 6.58
CA LEU A 91 -11.26 11.94 5.40
C LEU A 91 -11.13 13.45 5.52
N ARG A 92 -9.91 13.96 5.33
CA ARG A 92 -9.62 15.38 5.21
C ARG A 92 -9.35 15.72 3.76
N LEU A 93 -10.10 16.67 3.21
CA LEU A 93 -9.88 17.22 1.88
C LEU A 93 -9.37 18.66 2.01
N ARG A 94 -8.28 18.96 1.32
CA ARG A 94 -7.79 20.33 1.16
C ARG A 94 -7.77 20.71 -0.31
N SER A 95 -8.42 21.81 -0.66
CA SER A 95 -8.42 22.33 -2.03
C SER A 95 -7.04 22.91 -2.39
N MET A 96 -6.62 22.73 -3.64
CA MET A 96 -5.48 23.42 -4.23
C MET A 96 -5.67 24.95 -4.30
N PHE A 97 -6.92 25.40 -4.27
CA PHE A 97 -7.32 26.81 -4.29
C PHE A 97 -7.73 27.33 -2.90
N ALA A 98 -7.40 26.60 -1.83
CA ALA A 98 -7.68 27.04 -0.47
C ALA A 98 -6.98 28.38 -0.17
N GLU A 99 -7.72 29.37 0.33
CA GLU A 99 -7.18 30.69 0.68
C GLU A 99 -6.28 30.61 1.91
N ARG A 100 -6.68 29.78 2.88
CA ARG A 100 -5.91 29.51 4.10
C ARG A 100 -5.47 28.06 4.18
N PRO A 101 -4.30 27.78 4.78
CA PRO A 101 -3.83 26.40 4.91
C PRO A 101 -4.72 25.52 5.79
N GLU A 102 -5.52 26.12 6.67
CA GLU A 102 -6.48 25.46 7.56
C GLU A 102 -7.84 25.19 6.87
N ASP A 103 -8.12 25.81 5.72
CA ASP A 103 -9.38 25.65 4.99
C ASP A 103 -9.47 24.21 4.44
N THR A 104 -10.19 23.37 5.17
CA THR A 104 -10.32 21.94 4.90
C THR A 104 -11.74 21.46 5.14
N LEU A 105 -12.17 20.52 4.30
CA LEU A 105 -13.39 19.76 4.51
C LEU A 105 -13.02 18.47 5.26
N MET A 106 -13.82 18.13 6.26
CA MET A 106 -13.66 16.88 7.00
C MET A 106 -14.91 16.04 6.81
N PHE A 107 -14.72 14.78 6.45
CA PHE A 107 -15.78 13.79 6.35
C PHE A 107 -15.52 12.66 7.34
N GLN A 108 -16.57 12.11 7.91
CA GLN A 108 -16.52 10.88 8.69
C GLN A 108 -17.20 9.76 7.91
N LEU A 109 -16.56 8.61 7.77
CA LEU A 109 -17.17 7.46 7.12
C LEU A 109 -18.14 6.79 8.10
N ARG A 110 -19.44 6.94 7.86
CA ARG A 110 -20.53 6.28 8.60
C ARG A 110 -21.36 5.43 7.65
N GLY A 111 -21.28 4.11 7.81
CA GLY A 111 -21.97 3.19 6.92
C GLY A 111 -21.45 3.30 5.48
N ASP A 112 -22.37 3.42 4.52
CA ASP A 112 -22.04 3.38 3.09
C ASP A 112 -21.70 4.75 2.48
N ALA A 113 -21.89 5.84 3.23
CA ALA A 113 -21.68 7.19 2.74
C ALA A 113 -20.80 8.03 3.68
N PRO A 114 -19.93 8.90 3.14
CA PRO A 114 -19.22 9.88 3.95
C PRO A 114 -20.19 10.98 4.41
N GLU A 115 -20.18 11.27 5.71
CA GLU A 115 -20.92 12.37 6.33
C GLU A 115 -19.98 13.58 6.50
N LEU A 116 -20.39 14.75 6.02
CA LEU A 116 -19.63 15.98 6.20
C LEU A 116 -19.68 16.41 7.67
N MET A 117 -18.50 16.66 8.25
CA MET A 117 -18.36 17.19 9.60
C MET A 117 -18.37 18.72 9.56
N GLU A 118 -18.84 19.33 10.65
CA GLU A 118 -18.75 20.78 10.82
C GLU A 118 -17.28 21.21 10.95
N THR A 119 -16.87 22.14 10.08
CA THR A 119 -15.58 22.82 10.12
C THR A 119 -15.80 24.30 9.87
N GLU A 120 -14.89 25.16 10.31
CA GLU A 120 -14.98 26.61 10.04
C GLU A 120 -15.09 26.91 8.54
N PHE A 121 -14.49 26.07 7.69
CA PHE A 121 -14.53 26.24 6.24
C PHE A 121 -15.87 25.81 5.65
N ALA A 122 -16.47 24.72 6.17
CA ALA A 122 -17.77 24.23 5.71
C ALA A 122 -18.95 25.10 6.15
N SER A 123 -18.78 25.87 7.24
CA SER A 123 -19.83 26.74 7.80
C SER A 123 -19.82 28.17 7.23
N ARG A 124 -18.84 28.54 6.40
CA ARG A 124 -18.75 29.85 5.74
C ARG A 124 -19.63 29.88 4.50
#